data_AF-A0A919HCB7-F1
#
_entry.id   AF-A0A919HCB7-F1
#
_cell.length_a   1.000
_cell.length_b   1.000
_cell.length_c   1.000
_cell.angle_alpha   90.00
_cell.angle_beta   90.00
_cell.angle_gamma   90.00
#
_symmetry.space_group_name_H-M   'P 1'
#
loop_
_entity.id
_entity.type
_entity.pdbx_description
1 polymer ?
#
loop_
_entity_poly.entity_id
_entity_poly.type
_entity_poly.pdbx_seq_one_letter_code
_entity_poly.pdbx_strand_id
1 'polypeptide(L)'
;MAGTGGSKGGMTATYFERFYPHDMDGVVAYVAPNDVVNDEDSAYDAFFEQVGTPECRDSLNAVQREALLRRAPLEKMYADYAAANGYTFSTVGSLDKAFESVVLDLVWGFWQYHLLSECSAVPDAATVSDQALFDYVDDISGWSFYTDQGLAPYTPYYYQAGTQLGAPDIALPHLKGLMRYGYQPPRSYVPRSIPMRFDSSAMRDVDRWVQRHATRMLYVYGQNDPWGAERFRLGSGARDSYVFTAPGANHGAKVAGLEPEQQAKATARILAWAGVAPRPSPRTPRRPGRWRLPTPGSTARTSGTSRTDPHATKHGPLGRTVPPGPRPAVRAFRPGQRPSPRGPSTPGEGPRPLSGPWPSHRAGPPVHPPPVGQADRPARRRAPAYRRPPAGSQAGALVVVCRAAAMTWLLRSLTVLSSFEGVAGRSPPHVPGARWRCVRRWARPAGRGPRRTSGLAHENCSGSAAGSRTIGSWKI
;
A
#
# COMPACT_ATOMS: atom_id res chain seq x y z
N MET A 1 -1.49 -13.56 20.96
CA MET A 1 -0.80 -12.74 19.93
C MET A 1 -1.77 -11.66 19.46
N ALA A 2 -1.33 -10.44 19.14
CA ALA A 2 -2.24 -9.42 18.57
C ALA A 2 -2.32 -9.51 17.03
N GLY A 3 -3.54 -9.49 16.49
CA GLY A 3 -3.77 -9.47 15.04
C GLY A 3 -3.72 -8.05 14.47
N THR A 4 -3.06 -7.83 13.33
CA THR A 4 -3.04 -6.50 12.70
C THR A 4 -2.82 -6.57 11.19
N GLY A 5 -3.32 -5.56 10.49
CA GLY A 5 -3.12 -5.34 9.06
C GLY A 5 -3.75 -4.03 8.60
N GLY A 6 -3.34 -3.53 7.44
CA GLY A 6 -4.00 -2.44 6.73
C GLY A 6 -4.93 -2.97 5.64
N SER A 7 -6.01 -2.24 5.34
CA SER A 7 -6.90 -2.54 4.19
C SER A 7 -7.45 -3.96 4.28
N LYS A 8 -7.36 -4.71 3.18
CA LYS A 8 -7.66 -6.16 3.12
C LYS A 8 -6.95 -6.99 4.19
N GLY A 9 -5.79 -6.56 4.70
CA GLY A 9 -5.14 -7.18 5.86
C GLY A 9 -5.87 -6.92 7.19
N GLY A 10 -6.41 -5.72 7.39
CA GLY A 10 -7.23 -5.38 8.56
C GLY A 10 -8.61 -6.05 8.53
N MET A 11 -9.20 -6.15 7.33
CA MET A 11 -10.37 -7.00 7.06
C MET A 11 -10.07 -8.45 7.45
N THR A 12 -8.96 -9.02 6.97
CA THR A 12 -8.54 -10.39 7.27
C THR A 12 -8.34 -10.63 8.77
N ALA A 13 -7.75 -9.67 9.50
CA ALA A 13 -7.61 -9.77 10.97
C ALA A 13 -8.97 -9.75 11.69
N THR A 14 -9.92 -8.92 11.23
CA THR A 14 -11.30 -8.90 11.74
C THR A 14 -12.03 -10.22 11.46
N TYR A 15 -11.87 -10.78 10.26
CA TYR A 15 -12.45 -12.08 9.91
C TYR A 15 -11.83 -13.22 10.73
N PHE A 16 -10.53 -13.16 11.01
CA PHE A 16 -9.86 -14.20 11.81
C PHE A 16 -10.42 -14.25 13.23
N GLU A 17 -10.56 -13.12 13.93
CA GLU A 17 -11.19 -13.11 15.28
C GLU A 17 -12.65 -13.57 15.25
N ARG A 18 -13.37 -13.33 14.15
CA ARG A 18 -14.74 -13.83 13.98
C ARG A 18 -14.80 -15.36 13.86
N PHE A 19 -13.92 -15.97 13.06
CA PHE A 19 -13.93 -17.41 12.81
C PHE A 19 -13.18 -18.22 13.89
N TYR A 20 -12.19 -17.61 14.52
CA TYR A 20 -11.33 -18.18 15.56
C TYR A 20 -11.26 -17.24 16.77
N PRO A 21 -12.39 -16.98 17.45
CA PRO A 21 -12.43 -16.07 18.59
C PRO A 21 -11.54 -16.58 19.73
N HIS A 22 -10.81 -15.65 20.34
CA HIS A 22 -9.82 -15.89 21.41
C HIS A 22 -8.47 -16.51 20.98
N ASP A 23 -8.23 -16.78 19.69
CA ASP A 23 -6.89 -17.15 19.21
C ASP A 23 -5.95 -15.93 19.15
N MET A 24 -6.49 -14.70 19.24
CA MET A 24 -5.73 -13.46 19.36
C MET A 24 -6.04 -12.72 20.67
N ASP A 25 -5.08 -11.94 21.18
CA ASP A 25 -5.26 -11.18 22.42
C ASP A 25 -6.14 -9.93 22.20
N GLY A 26 -6.21 -9.47 20.94
CA GLY A 26 -6.92 -8.30 20.43
C GLY A 26 -6.53 -8.02 18.97
N VAL A 27 -7.28 -7.14 18.29
CA VAL A 27 -7.13 -6.78 16.88
C VAL A 27 -6.85 -5.29 16.71
N VAL A 28 -5.92 -4.93 15.82
CA VAL A 28 -5.70 -3.56 15.35
C VAL A 28 -5.78 -3.52 13.82
N ALA A 29 -6.96 -3.19 13.31
CA ALA A 29 -7.24 -3.06 11.89
C ALA A 29 -7.08 -1.59 11.45
N TYR A 30 -6.16 -1.34 10.51
CA TYR A 30 -6.01 -0.04 9.87
C TYR A 30 -6.81 -0.02 8.57
N VAL A 31 -7.54 1.07 8.32
CA VAL A 31 -8.12 1.43 7.01
C VAL A 31 -8.87 0.28 6.33
N ALA A 32 -9.60 -0.50 7.13
CA ALA A 32 -10.21 -1.76 6.72
C ALA A 32 -11.68 -1.55 6.34
N PRO A 33 -12.04 -1.60 5.04
CA PRO A 33 -13.41 -1.38 4.61
C PRO A 33 -14.32 -2.56 5.01
N ASN A 34 -15.61 -2.31 5.03
CA ASN A 34 -16.67 -3.21 5.43
C ASN A 34 -17.94 -2.87 4.65
N ASP A 35 -17.91 -3.15 3.34
CA ASP A 35 -19.12 -3.22 2.51
C ASP A 35 -20.07 -4.24 3.15
N VAL A 36 -21.27 -3.79 3.51
CA VAL A 36 -22.36 -4.65 4.03
C VAL A 36 -23.45 -4.88 2.97
N VAL A 37 -23.49 -4.01 1.95
CA VAL A 37 -24.51 -3.94 0.90
C VAL A 37 -23.85 -3.36 -0.37
N ASN A 38 -23.17 -4.21 -1.14
CA ASN A 38 -22.51 -3.97 -2.44
C ASN A 38 -23.32 -3.18 -3.50
N ASP A 39 -24.61 -2.94 -3.26
CA ASP A 39 -25.52 -2.25 -4.18
C ASP A 39 -26.00 -0.90 -3.58
N GLU A 40 -25.31 -0.37 -2.55
CA GLU A 40 -25.68 0.82 -1.74
C GLU A 40 -24.41 1.64 -1.36
N ASP A 41 -23.69 2.14 -2.36
CA ASP A 41 -22.40 2.83 -2.20
C ASP A 41 -22.48 4.34 -1.88
N SER A 42 -23.66 4.86 -1.51
CA SER A 42 -23.90 6.30 -1.31
C SER A 42 -22.98 6.97 -0.27
N ALA A 43 -22.32 6.18 0.58
CA ALA A 43 -21.31 6.64 1.52
C ALA A 43 -20.01 7.11 0.83
N TYR A 44 -19.64 6.50 -0.29
CA TYR A 44 -18.48 6.90 -1.10
C TYR A 44 -18.78 8.17 -1.89
N ASP A 45 -19.97 8.29 -2.49
CA ASP A 45 -20.41 9.53 -3.15
C ASP A 45 -20.35 10.73 -2.18
N ALA A 46 -20.98 10.59 -1.00
CA ALA A 46 -20.96 11.62 0.03
C ALA A 46 -19.55 11.93 0.57
N PHE A 47 -18.62 10.97 0.53
CA PHE A 47 -17.21 11.21 0.83
C PHE A 47 -16.54 12.07 -0.26
N PHE A 48 -16.71 11.71 -1.54
CA PHE A 48 -16.11 12.47 -2.65
C PHE A 48 -16.73 13.87 -2.83
N GLU A 49 -17.97 14.10 -2.42
CA GLU A 49 -18.56 15.45 -2.35
C GLU A 49 -17.88 16.35 -1.29
N GLN A 50 -17.27 15.78 -0.25
CA GLN A 50 -16.89 16.50 0.99
C GLN A 50 -15.38 16.49 1.30
N VAL A 51 -14.61 15.51 0.82
CA VAL A 51 -13.19 15.33 1.15
C VAL A 51 -12.31 16.52 0.71
N GLY A 52 -11.41 16.98 1.58
CA GLY A 52 -10.53 18.10 1.30
C GLY A 52 -11.27 19.44 1.14
N THR A 53 -10.74 20.33 0.30
CA THR A 53 -11.39 21.61 -0.04
C THR A 53 -12.06 21.55 -1.42
N PRO A 54 -13.08 22.37 -1.71
CA PRO A 54 -13.76 22.38 -3.01
C PRO A 54 -12.79 22.58 -4.18
N GLU A 55 -11.87 23.52 -4.06
CA GLU A 55 -10.91 23.89 -5.11
C GLU A 55 -9.99 22.71 -5.46
N CYS A 56 -9.64 21.88 -4.47
CA CYS A 56 -8.86 20.67 -4.67
C CYS A 56 -9.68 19.60 -5.40
N ARG A 57 -10.95 19.39 -5.01
CA ARG A 57 -11.87 18.46 -5.69
C ARG A 57 -12.11 18.87 -7.14
N ASP A 58 -12.38 20.15 -7.37
CA ASP A 58 -12.62 20.70 -8.71
C ASP A 58 -11.38 20.55 -9.61
N SER A 59 -10.18 20.77 -9.06
CA SER A 59 -8.91 20.57 -9.80
C SER A 59 -8.70 19.11 -10.21
N LEU A 60 -8.88 18.16 -9.28
CA LEU A 60 -8.77 16.72 -9.56
C LEU A 60 -9.83 16.25 -10.57
N ASN A 61 -11.07 16.69 -10.40
CA ASN A 61 -12.18 16.39 -11.30
C ASN A 61 -11.94 16.97 -12.71
N ALA A 62 -11.36 18.17 -12.82
CA ALA A 62 -11.00 18.77 -14.10
C ALA A 62 -9.90 17.99 -14.82
N VAL A 63 -8.84 17.57 -14.12
CA VAL A 63 -7.75 16.76 -14.70
C VAL A 63 -8.27 15.38 -15.14
N GLN A 64 -9.09 14.72 -14.32
CA GLN A 64 -9.74 13.45 -14.68
C GLN A 64 -10.64 13.59 -15.92
N ARG A 65 -11.43 14.67 -15.99
CA ARG A 65 -12.28 14.98 -17.14
C ARG A 65 -11.45 15.23 -18.41
N GLU A 66 -10.37 15.98 -18.29
CA GLU A 66 -9.50 16.33 -19.42
C GLU A 66 -8.80 15.10 -20.00
N ALA A 67 -8.39 14.12 -19.16
CA ALA A 67 -7.87 12.86 -19.65
C ALA A 67 -8.88 12.08 -20.51
N LEU A 68 -10.18 12.07 -20.14
CA LEU A 68 -11.21 11.44 -20.98
C LEU A 68 -11.54 12.25 -22.25
N LEU A 69 -11.42 13.60 -22.21
CA LEU A 69 -11.56 14.45 -23.40
C LEU A 69 -10.41 14.22 -24.39
N ARG A 70 -9.17 14.10 -23.89
CA ARG A 70 -7.96 13.82 -24.67
C ARG A 70 -7.67 12.33 -24.86
N ARG A 71 -8.70 11.48 -24.79
CA ARG A 71 -8.58 10.02 -24.95
C ARG A 71 -7.77 9.62 -26.17
N ALA A 72 -8.03 10.19 -27.36
CA ALA A 72 -7.38 9.76 -28.60
C ALA A 72 -5.83 9.92 -28.62
N PRO A 73 -5.23 11.08 -28.26
CA PRO A 73 -3.78 11.18 -28.13
C PRO A 73 -3.24 10.36 -26.93
N LEU A 74 -3.93 10.33 -25.79
CA LEU A 74 -3.44 9.63 -24.60
C LEU A 74 -3.47 8.09 -24.75
N GLU A 75 -4.48 7.53 -25.43
CA GLU A 75 -4.54 6.10 -25.78
C GLU A 75 -3.39 5.70 -26.72
N LYS A 76 -2.95 6.59 -27.60
CA LYS A 76 -1.76 6.34 -28.43
C LYS A 76 -0.50 6.29 -27.56
N MET A 77 -0.34 7.22 -26.63
CA MET A 77 0.78 7.21 -25.68
C MET A 77 0.75 5.96 -24.79
N TYR A 78 -0.45 5.50 -24.40
CA TYR A 78 -0.63 4.26 -23.64
C TYR A 78 -0.32 3.02 -24.48
N ALA A 79 -0.63 3.02 -25.78
CA ALA A 79 -0.27 1.95 -26.70
C ALA A 79 1.25 1.87 -26.92
N ASP A 80 1.92 3.00 -27.09
CA ASP A 80 3.39 3.09 -27.19
C ASP A 80 4.05 2.60 -25.88
N TYR A 81 3.53 3.01 -24.72
CA TYR A 81 3.94 2.53 -23.39
C TYR A 81 3.73 1.01 -23.21
N ALA A 82 2.57 0.49 -23.61
CA ALA A 82 2.25 -0.92 -23.51
C ALA A 82 3.15 -1.77 -24.41
N ALA A 83 3.38 -1.34 -25.66
CA ALA A 83 4.30 -1.99 -26.59
C ALA A 83 5.75 -1.99 -26.08
N ALA A 84 6.22 -0.88 -25.49
CA ALA A 84 7.57 -0.79 -24.94
C ALA A 84 7.83 -1.72 -23.75
N ASN A 85 6.79 -2.05 -22.98
CA ASN A 85 6.89 -2.91 -21.79
C ASN A 85 6.37 -4.34 -22.00
N GLY A 86 5.74 -4.64 -23.15
CA GLY A 86 5.13 -5.94 -23.43
C GLY A 86 3.81 -6.20 -22.69
N TYR A 87 3.07 -5.14 -22.34
CA TYR A 87 1.79 -5.24 -21.63
C TYR A 87 0.63 -5.65 -22.54
N THR A 88 -0.36 -6.34 -21.97
CA THR A 88 -1.57 -6.82 -22.68
C THR A 88 -2.83 -6.57 -21.87
N PHE A 89 -4.02 -6.65 -22.50
CA PHE A 89 -5.30 -6.18 -21.93
C PHE A 89 -6.44 -7.22 -22.00
N SER A 90 -6.08 -8.51 -22.06
CA SER A 90 -6.98 -9.65 -22.31
C SER A 90 -8.05 -9.82 -21.22
N THR A 91 -7.71 -9.49 -19.98
CA THR A 91 -8.57 -9.64 -18.79
C THR A 91 -9.65 -8.57 -18.74
N VAL A 92 -9.27 -7.30 -18.97
CA VAL A 92 -10.17 -6.13 -18.97
C VAL A 92 -11.03 -6.11 -20.25
N GLY A 93 -10.41 -6.41 -21.39
CA GLY A 93 -11.04 -6.61 -22.71
C GLY A 93 -10.42 -5.77 -23.83
N SER A 94 -9.90 -4.57 -23.54
CA SER A 94 -9.25 -3.69 -24.52
C SER A 94 -8.34 -2.66 -23.84
N LEU A 95 -7.46 -2.02 -24.63
CA LEU A 95 -6.65 -0.88 -24.18
C LEU A 95 -7.52 0.32 -23.80
N ASP A 96 -8.50 0.70 -24.63
CA ASP A 96 -9.46 1.79 -24.38
C ASP A 96 -10.24 1.62 -23.06
N LYS A 97 -10.58 0.38 -22.71
CA LYS A 97 -11.23 0.09 -21.44
C LYS A 97 -10.26 0.12 -20.26
N ALA A 98 -9.03 -0.38 -20.43
CA ALA A 98 -7.99 -0.23 -19.39
C ALA A 98 -7.61 1.25 -19.18
N PHE A 99 -7.57 2.04 -20.26
CA PHE A 99 -7.37 3.48 -20.23
C PHE A 99 -8.45 4.17 -19.39
N GLU A 100 -9.73 3.88 -19.67
CA GLU A 100 -10.83 4.39 -18.86
C GLU A 100 -10.67 3.95 -17.40
N SER A 101 -10.43 2.66 -17.12
CA SER A 101 -10.20 2.17 -15.75
C SER A 101 -9.10 2.95 -14.99
N VAL A 102 -7.94 3.19 -15.60
CA VAL A 102 -6.86 3.98 -14.96
C VAL A 102 -7.31 5.42 -14.70
N VAL A 103 -7.98 6.06 -15.66
CA VAL A 103 -8.43 7.45 -15.50
C VAL A 103 -9.55 7.58 -14.46
N LEU A 104 -10.52 6.65 -14.39
CA LEU A 104 -11.60 6.71 -13.40
C LEU A 104 -11.10 6.58 -11.95
N ASP A 105 -9.98 5.89 -11.73
CA ASP A 105 -9.37 5.75 -10.41
C ASP A 105 -8.54 6.97 -9.97
N LEU A 106 -8.29 7.98 -10.81
CA LEU A 106 -7.43 9.13 -10.47
C LEU A 106 -7.85 9.87 -9.18
N VAL A 107 -9.12 10.24 -9.06
CA VAL A 107 -9.63 10.94 -7.88
C VAL A 107 -9.57 10.05 -6.63
N TRP A 108 -9.81 8.75 -6.80
CA TRP A 108 -9.72 7.77 -5.72
C TRP A 108 -8.27 7.57 -5.24
N GLY A 109 -7.34 7.33 -6.18
CA GLY A 109 -5.92 7.10 -5.92
C GLY A 109 -5.26 8.29 -5.23
N PHE A 110 -5.61 9.51 -5.65
CA PHE A 110 -5.16 10.73 -4.97
C PHE A 110 -5.58 10.73 -3.49
N TRP A 111 -6.88 10.59 -3.18
CA TRP A 111 -7.32 10.59 -1.78
C TRP A 111 -6.83 9.38 -0.99
N GLN A 112 -6.63 8.22 -1.63
CA GLN A 112 -6.10 7.03 -0.97
C GLN A 112 -4.62 7.17 -0.58
N TYR A 113 -3.77 7.79 -1.41
CA TYR A 113 -2.30 7.74 -1.22
C TYR A 113 -1.58 9.09 -1.10
N HIS A 114 -2.19 10.18 -1.56
CA HIS A 114 -1.65 11.54 -1.50
C HIS A 114 -2.25 12.36 -0.36
N LEU A 115 -1.75 13.58 -0.15
CA LEU A 115 -2.20 14.48 0.92
C LEU A 115 -2.84 15.76 0.36
N LEU A 116 -3.77 16.36 1.10
CA LEU A 116 -4.38 17.65 0.75
C LEU A 116 -3.34 18.76 0.49
N SER A 117 -2.19 18.72 1.19
CA SER A 117 -1.06 19.63 0.98
C SER A 117 -0.38 19.52 -0.39
N GLU A 118 -0.55 18.38 -1.07
CA GLU A 118 0.01 18.09 -2.39
C GLU A 118 -0.94 18.52 -3.52
N CYS A 119 -2.14 18.99 -3.19
CA CYS A 119 -3.13 19.41 -4.20
C CYS A 119 -2.70 20.66 -4.99
N SER A 120 -1.70 21.40 -4.50
CA SER A 120 -1.02 22.48 -5.24
C SER A 120 -0.11 21.99 -6.38
N ALA A 121 0.10 20.68 -6.50
CA ALA A 121 0.80 20.02 -7.61
C ALA A 121 -0.15 19.37 -8.64
N VAL A 122 -1.47 19.46 -8.45
CA VAL A 122 -2.44 19.08 -9.48
C VAL A 122 -2.26 20.01 -10.69
N PRO A 123 -2.04 19.51 -11.91
CA PRO A 123 -1.82 20.37 -13.07
C PRO A 123 -3.10 21.10 -13.49
N ASP A 124 -2.97 22.33 -13.97
CA ASP A 124 -4.10 23.04 -14.57
C ASP A 124 -4.56 22.34 -15.86
N ALA A 125 -5.74 21.73 -15.81
CA ALA A 125 -6.35 21.01 -16.92
C ALA A 125 -6.50 21.87 -18.20
N ALA A 126 -6.63 23.20 -18.08
CA ALA A 126 -6.77 24.09 -19.23
C ALA A 126 -5.44 24.36 -19.97
N THR A 127 -4.29 24.16 -19.33
CA THR A 127 -2.95 24.46 -19.91
C THR A 127 -1.97 23.30 -19.89
N VAL A 128 -2.28 22.19 -19.20
CA VAL A 128 -1.46 20.97 -19.17
C VAL A 128 -1.25 20.40 -20.58
N SER A 129 -0.04 19.92 -20.88
CA SER A 129 0.28 19.22 -22.12
C SER A 129 -0.09 17.74 -22.03
N ASP A 130 -0.33 17.08 -23.17
CA ASP A 130 -0.70 15.66 -23.19
C ASP A 130 0.32 14.76 -22.47
N GLN A 131 1.62 15.08 -22.57
CA GLN A 131 2.66 14.37 -21.82
C GLN A 131 2.56 14.62 -20.31
N ALA A 132 2.41 15.87 -19.85
CA ALA A 132 2.30 16.17 -18.43
C ALA A 132 1.01 15.60 -17.81
N LEU A 133 -0.07 15.52 -18.60
CA LEU A 133 -1.33 14.86 -18.21
C LEU A 133 -1.16 13.34 -18.15
N PHE A 134 -0.49 12.73 -19.13
CA PHE A 134 -0.17 11.30 -19.13
C PHE A 134 0.73 10.90 -17.96
N ASP A 135 1.78 11.69 -17.68
CA ASP A 135 2.73 11.45 -16.59
C ASP A 135 2.04 11.59 -15.22
N TYR A 136 1.14 12.58 -15.06
CA TYR A 136 0.37 12.77 -13.82
C TYR A 136 -0.61 11.62 -13.57
N VAL A 137 -1.27 11.09 -14.61
CA VAL A 137 -2.14 9.90 -14.46
C VAL A 137 -1.30 8.65 -14.11
N ASP A 138 -0.07 8.51 -14.60
CA ASP A 138 0.82 7.40 -14.21
C ASP A 138 1.25 7.49 -12.74
N ASP A 139 1.56 8.69 -12.24
CA ASP A 139 1.98 8.93 -10.85
C ASP A 139 0.86 8.60 -9.84
N ILE A 140 -0.39 9.01 -10.14
CA ILE A 140 -1.54 8.82 -9.24
C ILE A 140 -2.19 7.43 -9.38
N SER A 141 -2.29 6.88 -10.60
CA SER A 141 -3.10 5.69 -10.91
C SER A 141 -2.35 4.52 -11.56
N GLY A 142 -1.21 4.80 -12.22
CA GLY A 142 -0.33 3.79 -12.82
C GLY A 142 -0.90 3.10 -14.05
N TRP A 143 -0.43 3.48 -15.24
CA TRP A 143 -0.82 2.88 -16.52
C TRP A 143 -0.58 1.35 -16.58
N SER A 144 0.38 0.83 -15.81
CA SER A 144 0.64 -0.60 -15.70
C SER A 144 -0.43 -1.40 -14.95
N PHE A 145 -1.28 -0.78 -14.14
CA PHE A 145 -2.12 -1.48 -13.16
C PHE A 145 -3.20 -2.38 -13.81
N TYR A 146 -3.95 -1.83 -14.77
CA TYR A 146 -5.03 -2.55 -15.47
C TYR A 146 -4.57 -3.38 -16.69
N THR A 147 -3.28 -3.68 -16.77
CA THR A 147 -2.72 -4.66 -17.71
C THR A 147 -2.93 -6.10 -17.18
N ASP A 148 -2.86 -7.12 -18.03
CA ASP A 148 -2.88 -8.54 -17.61
C ASP A 148 -1.76 -8.83 -16.60
N GLN A 149 -0.61 -8.19 -16.78
CA GLN A 149 0.59 -8.33 -15.96
C GLN A 149 0.40 -7.66 -14.58
N GLY A 150 -0.25 -6.50 -14.53
CA GLY A 150 -0.62 -5.80 -13.30
C GLY A 150 -1.73 -6.53 -12.53
N LEU A 151 -2.75 -7.04 -13.23
CA LEU A 151 -3.89 -7.73 -12.62
C LEU A 151 -3.60 -9.17 -12.16
N ALA A 152 -2.59 -9.85 -12.72
CA ALA A 152 -2.23 -11.22 -12.34
C ALA A 152 -2.06 -11.43 -10.81
N PRO A 153 -1.26 -10.63 -10.07
CA PRO A 153 -1.15 -10.75 -8.61
C PRO A 153 -2.43 -10.38 -7.84
N TYR A 154 -3.30 -9.53 -8.39
CA TYR A 154 -4.55 -9.07 -7.74
C TYR A 154 -5.79 -9.90 -8.12
N THR A 155 -5.69 -10.80 -9.09
CA THR A 155 -6.79 -11.70 -9.49
C THR A 155 -7.45 -12.43 -8.31
N PRO A 156 -6.72 -12.93 -7.28
CA PRO A 156 -7.35 -13.51 -6.09
C PRO A 156 -8.12 -12.48 -5.24
N TYR A 157 -7.68 -11.21 -5.19
CA TYR A 157 -8.40 -10.14 -4.48
C TYR A 157 -9.69 -9.76 -5.22
N TYR A 158 -9.64 -9.50 -6.52
CA TYR A 158 -10.84 -9.18 -7.29
C TYR A 158 -11.84 -10.35 -7.36
N TYR A 159 -11.35 -11.60 -7.31
CA TYR A 159 -12.21 -12.75 -7.08
C TYR A 159 -12.91 -12.68 -5.72
N GLN A 160 -12.19 -12.42 -4.62
CA GLN A 160 -12.81 -12.27 -3.29
C GLN A 160 -13.80 -11.10 -3.25
N ALA A 161 -13.48 -9.97 -3.87
CA ALA A 161 -14.38 -8.81 -4.00
C ALA A 161 -15.70 -9.20 -4.67
N GLY A 162 -15.68 -9.54 -5.95
CA GLY A 162 -16.88 -9.92 -6.72
C GLY A 162 -17.45 -11.32 -6.43
N THR A 163 -17.12 -11.93 -5.28
CA THR A 163 -17.80 -13.13 -4.76
C THR A 163 -18.25 -13.02 -3.31
N GLN A 164 -17.59 -12.24 -2.44
CA GLN A 164 -17.93 -12.17 -1.03
C GLN A 164 -17.71 -10.82 -0.35
N LEU A 165 -16.60 -10.12 -0.65
CA LEU A 165 -16.21 -8.90 0.09
C LEU A 165 -16.94 -7.65 -0.41
N GLY A 166 -17.43 -7.69 -1.65
CA GLY A 166 -17.96 -6.54 -2.38
C GLY A 166 -16.87 -5.58 -2.86
N ALA A 167 -17.28 -4.46 -3.45
CA ALA A 167 -16.42 -3.38 -3.96
C ALA A 167 -17.24 -2.14 -4.31
N PRO A 168 -16.68 -0.92 -4.18
CA PRO A 168 -17.36 0.33 -4.48
C PRO A 168 -17.79 0.46 -5.95
N ASP A 169 -18.99 0.97 -6.19
CA ASP A 169 -19.43 1.65 -7.40
C ASP A 169 -19.71 3.13 -7.10
N ILE A 170 -19.09 4.07 -7.82
CA ILE A 170 -19.11 5.51 -7.47
C ILE A 170 -19.71 6.40 -8.57
N ALA A 171 -20.46 7.41 -8.16
CA ALA A 171 -21.01 8.42 -9.07
C ALA A 171 -19.92 9.39 -9.54
N LEU A 172 -19.72 9.46 -10.86
CA LEU A 172 -18.77 10.39 -11.50
C LEU A 172 -19.51 11.42 -12.38
N PRO A 173 -20.30 12.33 -11.80
CA PRO A 173 -21.19 13.24 -12.54
C PRO A 173 -20.44 14.22 -13.44
N HIS A 174 -19.22 14.63 -13.07
CA HIS A 174 -18.32 15.46 -13.88
C HIS A 174 -17.81 14.74 -15.15
N LEU A 175 -17.92 13.42 -15.22
CA LEU A 175 -17.53 12.61 -16.39
C LEU A 175 -18.74 12.18 -17.25
N LYS A 176 -19.95 12.68 -16.94
CA LYS A 176 -21.18 12.39 -17.68
C LYS A 176 -21.01 12.66 -19.18
N GLY A 177 -21.25 11.63 -20.00
CA GLY A 177 -21.09 11.66 -21.46
C GLY A 177 -19.68 11.39 -21.99
N LEU A 178 -18.68 11.17 -21.12
CA LEU A 178 -17.29 10.86 -21.51
C LEU A 178 -16.88 9.40 -21.23
N MET A 179 -17.53 8.75 -20.27
CA MET A 179 -17.34 7.34 -19.95
C MET A 179 -18.01 6.46 -21.02
N ARG A 180 -17.30 5.43 -21.49
CA ARG A 180 -17.76 4.43 -22.46
C ARG A 180 -18.24 3.14 -21.79
N TYR A 181 -17.67 2.82 -20.63
CA TYR A 181 -17.84 1.55 -19.93
C TYR A 181 -18.42 1.71 -18.51
N GLY A 182 -18.40 2.94 -17.96
CA GLY A 182 -18.82 3.25 -16.59
C GLY A 182 -17.73 2.89 -15.57
N TYR A 183 -18.01 3.09 -14.28
CA TYR A 183 -17.12 2.56 -13.24
C TYR A 183 -17.11 1.03 -13.27
N GLN A 184 -16.00 0.40 -12.86
CA GLN A 184 -15.68 -0.96 -13.29
C GLN A 184 -15.75 -1.97 -12.13
N PRO A 185 -16.76 -2.86 -12.10
CA PRO A 185 -16.90 -3.83 -11.02
C PRO A 185 -15.79 -4.89 -11.08
N PRO A 186 -15.46 -5.57 -9.96
CA PRO A 186 -14.38 -6.58 -9.87
C PRO A 186 -14.41 -7.67 -10.95
N ARG A 187 -15.57 -7.95 -11.53
CA ARG A 187 -15.75 -8.89 -12.64
C ARG A 187 -14.99 -8.50 -13.91
N SER A 188 -14.66 -7.21 -14.10
CA SER A 188 -13.77 -6.72 -15.17
C SER A 188 -12.29 -7.05 -14.95
N TYR A 189 -11.90 -7.44 -13.74
CA TYR A 189 -10.50 -7.58 -13.32
C TYR A 189 -10.09 -9.03 -12.98
N VAL A 190 -10.94 -9.99 -13.37
CA VAL A 190 -10.71 -11.44 -13.20
C VAL A 190 -10.93 -12.13 -14.55
N PRO A 191 -10.03 -13.04 -14.98
CA PRO A 191 -10.20 -13.79 -16.23
C PRO A 191 -11.55 -14.52 -16.34
N ARG A 192 -12.13 -14.52 -17.55
CA ARG A 192 -13.48 -15.08 -17.81
C ARG A 192 -13.56 -16.60 -17.67
N SER A 193 -12.42 -17.30 -17.65
CA SER A 193 -12.31 -18.72 -17.31
C SER A 193 -12.59 -19.03 -15.83
N ILE A 194 -12.55 -18.03 -14.95
CA ILE A 194 -12.86 -18.17 -13.53
C ILE A 194 -14.32 -17.74 -13.32
N PRO A 195 -15.26 -18.66 -12.99
CA PRO A 195 -16.64 -18.29 -12.70
C PRO A 195 -16.72 -17.51 -11.38
N MET A 196 -17.62 -16.53 -11.29
CA MET A 196 -17.88 -15.77 -10.07
C MET A 196 -19.39 -15.66 -9.85
N ARG A 197 -19.80 -15.75 -8.59
CA ARG A 197 -21.16 -15.50 -8.11
C ARG A 197 -21.03 -14.81 -6.76
N PHE A 198 -21.80 -13.75 -6.55
CA PHE A 198 -21.78 -12.99 -5.30
C PHE A 198 -22.61 -13.69 -4.20
N ASP A 199 -22.08 -13.68 -2.97
CA ASP A 199 -22.73 -14.09 -1.74
C ASP A 199 -22.93 -12.87 -0.83
N SER A 200 -24.06 -12.19 -1.00
CA SER A 200 -24.46 -11.03 -0.20
C SER A 200 -24.76 -11.35 1.27
N SER A 201 -24.60 -12.60 1.72
CA SER A 201 -24.70 -12.96 3.13
C SER A 201 -23.38 -12.82 3.89
N ALA A 202 -22.23 -12.96 3.19
CA ALA A 202 -20.92 -13.10 3.80
C ALA A 202 -20.51 -11.90 4.67
N MET A 203 -20.45 -10.69 4.09
CA MET A 203 -20.06 -9.49 4.85
C MET A 203 -21.11 -9.07 5.88
N ARG A 204 -22.40 -9.23 5.57
CA ARG A 204 -23.50 -9.04 6.54
C ARG A 204 -23.34 -9.94 7.76
N ASP A 205 -22.77 -11.13 7.59
CA ASP A 205 -22.48 -12.08 8.67
C ASP A 205 -21.21 -11.71 9.46
N VAL A 206 -20.26 -11.00 8.85
CA VAL A 206 -19.13 -10.37 9.57
C VAL A 206 -19.58 -9.18 10.38
N ASP A 207 -20.19 -8.17 9.75
CA ASP A 207 -20.61 -6.92 10.39
C ASP A 207 -21.53 -7.20 11.61
N ARG A 208 -22.56 -8.04 11.43
CA ARG A 208 -23.45 -8.47 12.51
C ARG A 208 -22.71 -9.19 13.66
N TRP A 209 -21.59 -9.85 13.39
CA TRP A 209 -20.76 -10.43 14.45
C TRP A 209 -19.95 -9.34 15.16
N VAL A 210 -19.32 -8.41 14.42
CA VAL A 210 -18.57 -7.28 14.99
C VAL A 210 -19.46 -6.44 15.89
N GLN A 211 -20.65 -6.06 15.42
CA GLN A 211 -21.59 -5.25 16.20
C GLN A 211 -22.06 -5.92 17.51
N ARG A 212 -22.07 -7.26 17.59
CA ARG A 212 -22.58 -8.01 18.75
C ARG A 212 -21.50 -8.61 19.67
N HIS A 213 -20.30 -8.87 19.16
CA HIS A 213 -19.29 -9.66 19.88
C HIS A 213 -17.88 -9.05 19.86
N ALA A 214 -17.62 -7.99 19.07
CA ALA A 214 -16.29 -7.40 18.95
C ALA A 214 -15.71 -7.08 20.33
N THR A 215 -14.61 -7.75 20.66
CA THR A 215 -13.96 -7.69 21.96
C THR A 215 -12.48 -7.44 21.73
N ARG A 216 -11.93 -6.37 22.31
CA ARG A 216 -10.53 -5.96 22.11
C ARG A 216 -10.17 -5.65 20.65
N MET A 217 -11.07 -4.99 19.93
CA MET A 217 -10.88 -4.63 18.52
C MET A 217 -10.74 -3.11 18.37
N LEU A 218 -9.63 -2.67 17.77
CA LEU A 218 -9.38 -1.27 17.42
C LEU A 218 -9.37 -1.13 15.89
N TYR A 219 -10.20 -0.22 15.39
CA TYR A 219 -10.20 0.23 14.01
C TYR A 219 -9.64 1.65 13.91
N VAL A 220 -8.73 1.90 12.97
CA VAL A 220 -8.10 3.21 12.73
C VAL A 220 -8.20 3.57 11.25
N TYR A 221 -8.96 4.60 10.92
CA TYR A 221 -9.16 5.10 9.55
C TYR A 221 -8.42 6.42 9.32
N GLY A 222 -8.12 6.75 8.07
CA GLY A 222 -7.79 8.12 7.67
C GLY A 222 -9.05 8.97 7.57
N GLN A 223 -8.96 10.28 7.82
CA GLN A 223 -10.05 11.23 7.52
C GLN A 223 -10.28 11.39 6.01
N ASN A 224 -9.18 11.34 5.23
CA ASN A 224 -9.18 11.58 3.80
C ASN A 224 -9.05 10.27 3.00
N ASP A 225 -9.22 9.11 3.63
CA ASP A 225 -9.15 7.80 2.98
C ASP A 225 -10.54 7.37 2.49
N PRO A 226 -10.78 7.14 1.18
CA PRO A 226 -12.10 6.74 0.69
C PRO A 226 -12.58 5.43 1.30
N TRP A 227 -11.67 4.48 1.60
CA TRP A 227 -12.01 3.23 2.30
C TRP A 227 -12.49 3.42 3.75
N GLY A 228 -12.45 4.65 4.28
CA GLY A 228 -13.02 5.04 5.57
C GLY A 228 -14.52 5.35 5.55
N ALA A 229 -15.15 5.50 4.37
CA ALA A 229 -16.58 5.74 4.22
C ALA A 229 -17.39 4.50 4.68
N GLU A 230 -17.20 3.37 3.99
CA GLU A 230 -17.74 2.06 4.37
C GLU A 230 -16.84 1.36 5.40
N ARG A 231 -16.84 1.89 6.61
CA ARG A 231 -16.05 1.38 7.76
C ARG A 231 -16.80 0.38 8.62
N PHE A 232 -16.07 -0.52 9.29
CA PHE A 232 -16.62 -1.33 10.39
C PHE A 232 -17.22 -0.44 11.49
N ARG A 233 -18.45 -0.77 11.91
CA ARG A 233 -19.21 -0.05 12.94
C ARG A 233 -19.35 -0.95 14.18
N LEU A 234 -19.22 -0.38 15.38
CA LEU A 234 -19.38 -1.11 16.65
C LEU A 234 -20.80 -0.93 17.20
N GLY A 235 -21.42 -2.03 17.61
CA GLY A 235 -22.77 -2.05 18.18
C GLY A 235 -22.78 -2.21 19.70
N SER A 236 -23.98 -2.24 20.28
CA SER A 236 -24.19 -2.33 21.74
C SER A 236 -23.68 -3.62 22.40
N GLY A 237 -23.31 -4.64 21.62
CA GLY A 237 -22.66 -5.86 22.11
C GLY A 237 -21.13 -5.75 22.23
N ALA A 238 -20.50 -4.81 21.52
CA ALA A 238 -19.04 -4.66 21.52
C ALA A 238 -18.48 -4.27 22.90
N ARG A 239 -17.33 -4.83 23.29
CA ARG A 239 -16.67 -4.59 24.58
C ARG A 239 -15.20 -4.23 24.36
N ASP A 240 -14.70 -3.25 25.11
CA ASP A 240 -13.28 -2.85 25.05
C ASP A 240 -12.77 -2.69 23.59
N SER A 241 -13.59 -2.06 22.74
CA SER A 241 -13.37 -1.96 21.31
C SER A 241 -13.67 -0.54 20.84
N TYR A 242 -12.95 -0.07 19.82
CA TYR A 242 -12.89 1.35 19.45
C TYR A 242 -12.80 1.55 17.94
N VAL A 243 -13.40 2.63 17.46
CA VAL A 243 -13.20 3.16 16.10
C VAL A 243 -12.64 4.57 16.25
N PHE A 244 -11.47 4.83 15.68
CA PHE A 244 -10.81 6.12 15.70
C PHE A 244 -10.47 6.57 14.27
N THR A 245 -10.31 7.88 14.07
CA THR A 245 -10.02 8.50 12.77
C THR A 245 -8.85 9.45 12.92
N ALA A 246 -7.83 9.31 12.09
CA ALA A 246 -6.63 10.12 12.05
C ALA A 246 -6.90 11.40 11.20
N PRO A 247 -6.87 12.61 11.78
CA PRO A 247 -7.13 13.84 11.04
C PRO A 247 -6.16 14.05 9.88
N GLY A 248 -6.68 14.52 8.73
CA GLY A 248 -5.93 14.76 7.50
C GLY A 248 -5.27 13.53 6.84
N ALA A 249 -5.21 12.39 7.51
CA ALA A 249 -4.52 11.19 7.03
C ALA A 249 -5.34 10.45 5.97
N ASN A 250 -4.62 9.78 5.06
CA ASN A 250 -5.16 8.92 4.00
C ASN A 250 -5.02 7.42 4.41
N HIS A 251 -4.96 6.51 3.43
CA HIS A 251 -4.82 5.06 3.64
C HIS A 251 -3.53 4.68 4.41
N GLY A 252 -2.57 5.61 4.51
CA GLY A 252 -1.41 5.52 5.38
C GLY A 252 -1.71 5.53 6.89
N ALA A 253 -2.92 5.87 7.33
CA ALA A 253 -3.28 6.12 8.75
C ALA A 253 -2.79 5.06 9.77
N LYS A 254 -2.33 5.52 10.94
CA LYS A 254 -1.80 4.72 12.05
C LYS A 254 -2.22 5.30 13.40
N VAL A 255 -2.08 4.53 14.49
CA VAL A 255 -2.32 5.00 15.87
C VAL A 255 -1.49 6.24 16.20
N ALA A 256 -0.29 6.38 15.60
CA ALA A 256 0.59 7.52 15.78
C ALA A 256 0.09 8.85 15.18
N GLY A 257 -0.92 8.82 14.30
CA GLY A 257 -1.57 9.99 13.71
C GLY A 257 -2.99 10.25 14.22
N LEU A 258 -3.38 9.61 15.33
CA LEU A 258 -4.62 9.92 16.03
C LEU A 258 -4.46 11.16 16.91
N GLU A 259 -5.56 11.86 17.20
CA GLU A 259 -5.61 12.90 18.24
C GLU A 259 -5.02 12.42 19.57
N PRO A 260 -4.30 13.25 20.36
CA PRO A 260 -3.47 12.78 21.48
C PRO A 260 -4.19 11.90 22.51
N GLU A 261 -5.45 12.20 22.83
CA GLU A 261 -6.25 11.36 23.73
C GLU A 261 -6.60 9.99 23.12
N GLN A 262 -6.95 9.96 21.82
CA GLN A 262 -7.23 8.73 21.09
C GLN A 262 -5.96 7.91 20.87
N GLN A 263 -4.83 8.55 20.57
CA GLN A 263 -3.50 7.93 20.49
C GLN A 263 -3.10 7.30 21.82
N ALA A 264 -3.22 8.04 22.93
CA ALA A 264 -2.88 7.55 24.26
C ALA A 264 -3.79 6.39 24.68
N LYS A 265 -5.11 6.51 24.44
CA LYS A 265 -6.09 5.47 24.73
C LYS A 265 -5.85 4.21 23.89
N ALA A 266 -5.69 4.33 22.58
CA ALA A 266 -5.34 3.22 21.68
C ALA A 266 -4.06 2.51 22.15
N THR A 267 -2.99 3.25 22.39
CA THR A 267 -1.70 2.71 22.85
C THR A 267 -1.86 1.96 24.19
N ALA A 268 -2.59 2.54 25.16
CA ALA A 268 -2.84 1.90 26.45
C ALA A 268 -3.67 0.61 26.34
N ARG A 269 -4.68 0.56 25.43
CA ARG A 269 -5.47 -0.67 25.21
C ARG A 269 -4.66 -1.74 24.49
N ILE A 270 -3.93 -1.41 23.43
CA ILE A 270 -3.05 -2.35 22.70
C ILE A 270 -2.04 -3.01 23.67
N LEU A 271 -1.38 -2.21 24.52
CA LEU A 271 -0.42 -2.73 25.50
C LEU A 271 -1.09 -3.63 26.55
N ALA A 272 -2.27 -3.23 27.04
CA ALA A 272 -3.06 -4.04 27.98
C ALA A 272 -3.53 -5.38 27.36
N TRP A 273 -3.92 -5.39 26.09
CA TRP A 273 -4.29 -6.62 25.37
C TRP A 273 -3.08 -7.55 25.20
N ALA A 274 -1.94 -7.00 24.78
CA ALA A 274 -0.69 -7.75 24.60
C ALA A 274 -0.04 -8.21 25.94
N GLY A 275 -0.65 -7.93 27.10
CA GLY A 275 -0.09 -8.25 28.42
C GLY A 275 1.17 -7.45 28.79
N VAL A 276 1.47 -6.37 28.05
CA VAL A 276 2.67 -5.56 28.24
C VAL A 276 2.36 -4.39 29.17
N ALA A 277 3.04 -4.33 30.31
CA ALA A 277 2.94 -3.19 31.22
C ALA A 277 3.31 -1.88 30.48
N PRO A 278 2.48 -0.81 30.55
CA PRO A 278 2.84 0.48 29.98
C PRO A 278 4.18 0.96 30.53
N ARG A 279 5.12 1.30 29.64
CA ARG A 279 6.37 1.95 30.08
C ARG A 279 6.00 3.25 30.80
N PRO A 280 6.48 3.49 32.04
CA PRO A 280 6.19 4.73 32.73
C PRO A 280 6.74 5.90 31.90
N SER A 281 5.85 6.82 31.52
CA SER A 281 6.23 8.04 30.80
C SER A 281 7.35 8.76 31.56
N PRO A 282 8.33 9.37 30.87
CA PRO A 282 9.33 10.21 31.53
C PRO A 282 8.60 11.28 32.35
N ARG A 283 8.67 11.17 33.69
CA ARG A 283 8.04 12.15 34.58
C ARG A 283 8.67 13.51 34.29
N THR A 284 7.89 14.42 33.73
CA THR A 284 8.27 15.83 33.58
C THR A 284 8.85 16.29 34.90
N PRO A 285 10.12 16.76 34.96
CA PRO A 285 10.72 17.14 36.22
C PRO A 285 9.84 18.18 36.92
N ARG A 286 9.35 17.86 38.12
CA ARG A 286 8.70 18.86 38.98
C ARG A 286 9.70 20.00 39.13
N ARG A 287 9.36 21.20 38.62
CA ARG A 287 10.16 22.41 38.83
C ARG A 287 10.53 22.45 40.32
N PRO A 288 11.82 22.51 40.69
CA PRO A 288 12.19 22.57 42.09
C PRO A 288 11.48 23.77 42.72
N GLY A 289 10.89 23.56 43.90
CA GLY A 289 10.17 24.60 44.61
C GLY A 289 11.08 25.82 44.80
N ARG A 290 10.56 27.03 44.56
CA ARG A 290 11.34 28.27 44.64
C ARG A 290 11.83 28.45 46.08
N TRP A 291 13.07 28.06 46.35
CA TRP A 291 13.71 28.23 47.66
C TRP A 291 13.56 29.68 48.10
N ARG A 292 12.90 29.91 49.24
CA ARG A 292 12.97 31.19 49.93
C ARG A 292 14.31 31.25 50.64
N LEU A 293 15.12 32.24 50.33
CA LEU A 293 16.35 32.53 51.05
C LEU A 293 16.01 32.92 52.50
N PRO A 294 16.69 32.37 53.53
CA PRO A 294 16.55 32.85 54.89
C PRO A 294 17.13 34.26 55.03
N THR A 295 16.45 35.14 55.76
CA THR A 295 17.03 36.41 56.22
C THR A 295 18.06 36.15 57.33
N PRO A 296 19.26 36.74 57.29
CA PRO A 296 20.28 36.54 58.32
C PRO A 296 19.96 37.36 59.58
N GLY A 297 19.89 36.71 60.74
CA GLY A 297 19.80 37.43 62.02
C GLY A 297 19.11 36.68 63.17
N SER A 298 19.82 35.75 63.82
CA SER A 298 19.78 35.54 65.28
C SER A 298 20.85 34.53 65.71
N THR A 299 21.35 34.63 66.93
CA THR A 299 22.32 33.71 67.53
C THR A 299 21.64 32.67 68.42
N ALA A 300 22.21 31.47 68.53
CA ALA A 300 22.82 31.00 69.79
C ALA A 300 23.10 29.47 69.85
N ARG A 301 24.15 29.16 70.63
CA ARG A 301 24.36 27.95 71.45
C ARG A 301 24.75 26.63 70.76
N THR A 302 25.76 26.00 71.36
CA THR A 302 26.39 24.73 70.95
C THR A 302 26.39 23.71 72.10
N SER A 303 26.25 22.44 71.73
CA SER A 303 26.71 21.21 72.42
C SER A 303 26.76 20.13 71.32
N GLY A 304 27.74 19.23 71.19
CA GLY A 304 28.64 18.60 72.16
C GLY A 304 28.10 17.19 72.48
N THR A 305 28.83 16.07 72.35
CA THR A 305 30.19 15.75 71.82
C THR A 305 30.08 14.45 70.97
N SER A 306 31.10 13.73 70.46
CA SER A 306 32.59 13.76 70.43
C SER A 306 33.03 12.96 69.18
N ARG A 307 34.02 13.36 68.37
CA ARG A 307 35.49 13.29 68.57
C ARG A 307 36.08 11.86 68.64
N THR A 308 36.65 11.38 67.54
CA THR A 308 37.85 10.51 67.52
C THR A 308 38.54 10.56 66.15
N ASP A 309 39.71 11.21 66.13
CA ASP A 309 40.78 11.14 65.13
C ASP A 309 41.84 10.09 65.62
N PRO A 310 43.00 9.84 64.97
CA PRO A 310 43.54 10.41 63.72
C PRO A 310 44.10 9.36 62.72
N HIS A 311 44.37 9.76 61.48
CA HIS A 311 45.75 10.01 60.98
C HIS A 311 45.78 10.31 59.47
N ALA A 312 46.71 11.17 59.06
CA ALA A 312 46.89 11.59 57.68
C ALA A 312 48.23 11.10 57.10
N THR A 313 48.28 10.92 55.78
CA THR A 313 49.50 11.16 55.00
C THR A 313 49.11 11.60 53.59
N LYS A 314 49.90 12.52 53.02
CA LYS A 314 49.73 13.00 51.64
C LYS A 314 50.45 12.04 50.70
N HIS A 315 49.92 11.78 49.50
CA HIS A 315 50.70 11.72 48.25
C HIS A 315 49.78 11.57 47.03
N GLY A 316 50.28 12.04 45.88
CA GLY A 316 49.76 11.84 44.53
C GLY A 316 50.64 12.64 43.55
N PRO A 317 50.31 12.70 42.26
CA PRO A 317 49.40 11.85 41.50
C PRO A 317 50.12 11.10 40.35
N LEU A 318 49.59 9.94 39.92
CA LEU A 318 49.98 9.33 38.65
C LEU A 318 48.73 8.82 37.92
N GLY A 319 48.49 9.35 36.71
CA GLY A 319 47.38 8.92 35.86
C GLY A 319 47.76 7.73 34.98
N ARG A 320 46.76 6.93 34.60
CA ARG A 320 46.85 6.00 33.47
C ARG A 320 45.53 5.97 32.70
N THR A 321 45.60 6.31 31.42
CA THR A 321 44.49 6.20 30.48
C THR A 321 44.27 4.74 30.10
N VAL A 322 43.00 4.35 29.89
CA VAL A 322 42.61 3.00 29.47
C VAL A 322 42.19 3.02 28.00
N PRO A 323 42.83 2.24 27.11
CA PRO A 323 42.42 2.16 25.71
C PRO A 323 41.20 1.22 25.53
N PRO A 324 40.25 1.53 24.63
CA PRO A 324 39.14 0.64 24.31
C PRO A 324 39.59 -0.55 23.44
N GLY A 325 39.03 -1.73 23.70
CA GLY A 325 39.35 -2.96 22.96
C GLY A 325 38.78 -3.02 21.53
N PRO A 326 39.29 -3.95 20.69
CA PRO A 326 38.93 -4.02 19.28
C PRO A 326 37.51 -4.56 19.02
N ARG A 327 36.85 -4.02 17.99
CA ARG A 327 35.59 -4.58 17.45
C ARG A 327 35.90 -5.72 16.47
N PRO A 328 35.08 -6.80 16.43
CA PRO A 328 35.25 -7.86 15.44
C PRO A 328 34.92 -7.38 14.02
N ALA A 329 35.71 -7.83 13.04
CA ALA A 329 35.55 -7.44 11.64
C ALA A 329 34.47 -8.27 10.92
N VAL A 330 33.56 -7.60 10.21
CA VAL A 330 32.57 -8.25 9.33
C VAL A 330 33.27 -8.65 8.01
N ARG A 331 33.30 -9.95 7.71
CA ARG A 331 33.76 -10.43 6.38
C ARG A 331 32.72 -10.09 5.31
N ALA A 332 33.13 -9.34 4.29
CA ALA A 332 32.33 -9.13 3.08
C ALA A 332 32.19 -10.43 2.28
N PHE A 333 30.99 -10.76 1.84
CA PHE A 333 30.71 -11.91 0.98
C PHE A 333 30.75 -11.49 -0.50
N ARG A 334 31.43 -12.28 -1.34
CA ARG A 334 31.41 -12.07 -2.81
C ARG A 334 30.14 -12.67 -3.41
N PRO A 335 29.35 -11.94 -4.22
CA PRO A 335 28.28 -12.55 -4.99
C PRO A 335 28.85 -13.22 -6.25
N GLY A 336 28.60 -14.53 -6.44
CA GLY A 336 28.96 -15.17 -7.70
C GLY A 336 29.15 -16.69 -7.66
N GLN A 337 28.05 -17.44 -7.69
CA GLN A 337 27.91 -18.68 -8.48
C GLN A 337 26.44 -19.13 -8.48
N ARG A 338 25.90 -19.49 -9.65
CA ARG A 338 24.59 -20.16 -9.81
C ARG A 338 24.83 -21.62 -10.19
N PRO A 339 24.16 -22.59 -9.56
CA PRO A 339 23.92 -23.89 -10.16
C PRO A 339 22.85 -23.78 -11.25
N SER A 340 23.04 -24.47 -12.37
CA SER A 340 22.01 -24.60 -13.43
C SER A 340 20.96 -25.65 -13.06
N PRO A 341 19.70 -25.53 -13.53
CA PRO A 341 18.68 -26.55 -13.32
C PRO A 341 19.00 -27.85 -14.08
N ARG A 342 18.57 -28.99 -13.54
CA ARG A 342 18.57 -30.28 -14.28
C ARG A 342 17.30 -30.39 -15.13
N GLY A 343 17.39 -31.17 -16.21
CA GLY A 343 16.32 -31.39 -17.19
C GLY A 343 15.15 -32.27 -16.69
N PRO A 344 14.16 -32.52 -17.57
CA PRO A 344 12.84 -33.03 -17.18
C PRO A 344 12.80 -34.55 -16.95
N SER A 345 11.82 -34.97 -16.14
CA SER A 345 11.38 -36.36 -16.03
C SER A 345 10.33 -36.67 -17.10
N THR A 346 10.39 -37.87 -17.69
CA THR A 346 9.38 -38.37 -18.63
C THR A 346 8.11 -38.85 -17.92
N PRO A 347 6.91 -38.71 -18.53
CA PRO A 347 5.69 -39.31 -18.02
C PRO A 347 5.63 -40.81 -18.35
N GLY A 348 5.17 -41.62 -17.39
CA GLY A 348 4.80 -43.02 -17.60
C GLY A 348 3.34 -43.17 -18.04
N GLU A 349 3.01 -44.32 -18.63
CA GLU A 349 1.70 -44.60 -19.23
C GLU A 349 0.61 -44.90 -18.20
N GLY A 350 -0.66 -44.72 -18.60
CA GLY A 350 -1.84 -45.04 -17.76
C GLY A 350 -2.41 -46.43 -18.05
N PRO A 351 -3.66 -46.67 -17.62
CA PRO A 351 -4.60 -47.27 -18.57
C PRO A 351 -5.96 -46.55 -18.66
N ARG A 352 -6.60 -46.72 -19.83
CA ARG A 352 -8.03 -46.50 -20.13
C ARG A 352 -8.64 -47.87 -20.51
N PRO A 353 -9.95 -48.00 -20.82
CA PRO A 353 -11.09 -47.10 -20.61
C PRO A 353 -12.23 -47.77 -19.79
N LEU A 354 -13.29 -47.00 -19.50
CA LEU A 354 -14.66 -47.53 -19.51
C LEU A 354 -15.60 -46.55 -20.23
N SER A 355 -16.56 -47.09 -20.97
CA SER A 355 -17.51 -46.37 -21.81
C SER A 355 -18.94 -46.82 -21.51
N GLY A 356 -19.87 -45.87 -21.41
CA GLY A 356 -21.29 -46.14 -21.15
C GLY A 356 -22.11 -44.84 -21.14
N PRO A 357 -23.30 -44.79 -21.77
CA PRO A 357 -24.06 -43.55 -21.95
C PRO A 357 -24.99 -43.22 -20.77
N TRP A 358 -25.33 -41.93 -20.65
CA TRP A 358 -26.39 -41.44 -19.76
C TRP A 358 -27.77 -41.56 -20.45
N PRO A 359 -28.81 -42.08 -19.77
CA PRO A 359 -30.19 -41.90 -20.19
C PRO A 359 -30.75 -40.58 -19.64
N SER A 360 -31.38 -39.79 -20.51
CA SER A 360 -32.10 -38.57 -20.13
C SER A 360 -33.61 -38.86 -20.03
N HIS A 361 -34.28 -38.37 -18.97
CA HIS A 361 -35.74 -38.43 -18.86
C HIS A 361 -36.34 -37.12 -18.32
N ARG A 362 -37.63 -36.92 -18.64
CA ARG A 362 -38.36 -35.65 -18.53
C ARG A 362 -38.91 -35.40 -17.13
N ALA A 363 -39.22 -34.12 -16.85
CA ALA A 363 -39.98 -33.70 -15.69
C ALA A 363 -41.45 -34.16 -15.74
N GLY A 364 -42.07 -34.27 -14.56
CA GLY A 364 -43.51 -34.46 -14.34
C GLY A 364 -44.06 -33.44 -13.32
N PRO A 365 -45.40 -33.26 -13.24
CA PRO A 365 -46.03 -32.21 -12.45
C PRO A 365 -46.04 -32.47 -10.92
N PRO A 366 -46.31 -31.45 -10.08
CA PRO A 366 -46.13 -31.51 -8.63
C PRO A 366 -47.28 -32.19 -7.88
N VAL A 367 -46.98 -32.66 -6.66
CA VAL A 367 -47.95 -33.21 -5.68
C VAL A 367 -47.72 -32.52 -4.33
N HIS A 368 -48.80 -32.17 -3.63
CA HIS A 368 -48.77 -31.50 -2.32
C HIS A 368 -48.45 -32.46 -1.15
N PRO A 369 -47.94 -31.96 0.00
CA PRO A 369 -47.26 -32.79 1.00
C PRO A 369 -48.17 -33.38 2.11
N PRO A 370 -47.79 -34.54 2.68
CA PRO A 370 -48.29 -35.04 3.96
C PRO A 370 -47.65 -34.30 5.17
N PRO A 371 -48.19 -34.42 6.40
CA PRO A 371 -47.94 -33.48 7.49
C PRO A 371 -46.66 -33.74 8.33
N VAL A 372 -46.37 -32.77 9.21
CA VAL A 372 -45.21 -32.72 10.12
C VAL A 372 -45.23 -33.87 11.14
N GLY A 373 -44.14 -34.65 11.18
CA GLY A 373 -43.79 -35.52 12.30
C GLY A 373 -42.57 -34.98 13.07
N GLN A 374 -42.53 -35.17 14.39
CA GLN A 374 -41.37 -34.84 15.21
C GLN A 374 -40.21 -35.81 14.94
N ALA A 375 -38.97 -35.29 14.89
CA ALA A 375 -37.75 -36.09 14.79
C ALA A 375 -36.63 -35.42 15.59
N ASP A 376 -35.78 -36.24 16.22
CA ASP A 376 -34.88 -35.81 17.30
C ASP A 376 -33.66 -34.97 16.88
N ARG A 377 -33.14 -34.24 17.87
CA ARG A 377 -31.84 -33.56 17.78
C ARG A 377 -30.71 -34.59 17.58
N PRO A 378 -29.93 -34.54 16.48
CA PRO A 378 -28.71 -35.34 16.38
C PRO A 378 -27.68 -34.86 17.43
N ALA A 379 -27.09 -35.80 18.17
CA ALA A 379 -26.20 -35.51 19.27
C ALA A 379 -24.90 -34.81 18.84
N ARG A 380 -24.38 -33.90 19.67
CA ARG A 380 -23.09 -33.25 19.47
C ARG A 380 -21.95 -34.29 19.49
N ARG A 381 -21.41 -34.64 18.31
CA ARG A 381 -20.12 -35.35 18.23
C ARG A 381 -19.04 -34.45 18.82
N ARG A 382 -18.39 -34.91 19.90
CA ARG A 382 -17.19 -34.24 20.45
C ARG A 382 -16.05 -34.37 19.45
N ALA A 383 -15.36 -33.27 19.16
CA ALA A 383 -14.07 -33.32 18.49
C ALA A 383 -13.04 -34.01 19.39
N PRO A 384 -12.05 -34.76 18.83
CA PRO A 384 -11.00 -35.37 19.62
C PRO A 384 -10.09 -34.30 20.24
N ALA A 385 -9.69 -34.50 21.50
CA ALA A 385 -8.82 -33.56 22.21
C ALA A 385 -7.39 -33.59 21.65
N TYR A 386 -6.91 -32.44 21.14
CA TYR A 386 -5.57 -32.30 20.60
C TYR A 386 -4.52 -32.31 21.72
N ARG A 387 -3.85 -33.44 21.95
CA ARG A 387 -2.73 -33.53 22.90
C ARG A 387 -1.54 -32.74 22.37
N ARG A 388 -1.04 -31.77 23.15
CA ARG A 388 0.26 -31.14 22.89
C ARG A 388 1.38 -32.19 22.92
N PRO A 389 2.33 -32.19 21.95
CA PRO A 389 3.58 -32.92 22.11
C PRO A 389 4.47 -32.22 23.17
N PRO A 390 5.42 -32.94 23.78
CA PRO A 390 6.38 -32.35 24.70
C PRO A 390 7.34 -31.38 23.99
N ALA A 391 7.86 -30.38 24.70
CA ALA A 391 8.81 -29.42 24.15
C ALA A 391 10.19 -30.08 23.98
N GLY A 392 10.67 -30.27 22.74
CA GLY A 392 11.93 -30.98 22.52
C GLY A 392 12.38 -31.23 21.08
N SER A 393 12.04 -30.39 20.10
CA SER A 393 12.57 -30.53 18.73
C SER A 393 12.67 -29.18 17.99
N GLN A 394 13.88 -28.81 17.55
CA GLN A 394 14.06 -27.69 16.62
C GLN A 394 13.77 -28.16 15.19
N ALA A 395 12.59 -27.82 14.68
CA ALA A 395 12.31 -27.82 13.25
C ALA A 395 12.44 -26.38 12.74
N GLY A 396 13.23 -26.16 11.68
CA GLY A 396 13.49 -24.81 11.16
C GLY A 396 12.22 -24.19 10.56
N ALA A 397 11.71 -23.14 11.21
CA ALA A 397 10.57 -22.39 10.68
C ALA A 397 10.98 -21.65 9.39
N LEU A 398 10.41 -22.08 8.26
CA LEU A 398 10.60 -21.39 6.98
C LEU A 398 9.86 -20.04 7.04
N VAL A 399 10.58 -18.97 7.36
CA VAL A 399 10.01 -17.61 7.42
C VAL A 399 9.70 -17.14 6.01
N VAL A 400 8.45 -17.36 5.56
CA VAL A 400 7.92 -16.79 4.32
C VAL A 400 7.70 -15.30 4.53
N VAL A 401 8.75 -14.51 4.27
CA VAL A 401 8.65 -13.06 4.22
C VAL A 401 7.89 -12.67 2.96
N CYS A 402 6.58 -12.48 3.08
CA CYS A 402 5.78 -11.77 2.09
C CYS A 402 6.27 -10.30 2.03
N ARG A 403 7.27 -10.04 1.19
CA ARG A 403 7.61 -8.67 0.79
C ARG A 403 6.43 -8.08 0.02
N ALA A 404 5.74 -7.11 0.61
CA ALA A 404 4.94 -6.19 -0.18
C ALA A 404 5.84 -5.50 -1.22
N ALA A 405 5.35 -5.39 -2.46
CA ALA A 405 6.13 -4.89 -3.58
C ALA A 405 6.19 -3.35 -3.60
N ALA A 406 6.82 -2.76 -2.58
CA ALA A 406 7.09 -1.33 -2.49
C ALA A 406 8.57 -1.05 -2.76
N MET A 407 9.02 -1.20 -4.02
CA MET A 407 10.42 -0.89 -4.37
C MET A 407 10.68 -0.55 -5.85
N THR A 408 10.29 0.66 -6.25
CA THR A 408 11.13 1.51 -7.12
C THR A 408 11.02 2.96 -6.61
N TRP A 409 11.82 3.89 -7.16
CA TRP A 409 11.87 5.31 -6.74
C TRP A 409 12.34 5.61 -5.30
N LEU A 410 13.61 5.29 -4.99
CA LEU A 410 14.37 6.09 -4.01
C LEU A 410 15.88 6.01 -4.25
N LEU A 411 16.38 6.69 -5.29
CA LEU A 411 17.82 6.75 -5.59
C LEU A 411 18.27 8.04 -6.29
N ARG A 412 18.11 9.18 -5.62
CA ARG A 412 18.88 10.43 -5.86
C ARG A 412 18.93 11.28 -4.58
N SER A 413 20.07 11.92 -4.34
CA SER A 413 20.26 13.06 -3.42
C SER A 413 20.16 12.85 -1.90
N LEU A 414 21.12 12.09 -1.34
CA LEU A 414 21.86 12.48 -0.13
C LEU A 414 23.34 12.59 -0.55
N THR A 415 24.21 13.47 -0.04
CA THR A 415 24.25 14.27 1.21
C THR A 415 24.63 15.76 0.89
N VAL A 416 24.69 16.75 1.79
CA VAL A 416 25.48 16.91 3.04
C VAL A 416 24.73 17.81 4.07
N LEU A 417 25.10 17.70 5.35
CA LEU A 417 24.45 18.27 6.53
C LEU A 417 24.71 19.78 6.80
N SER A 418 23.82 20.34 7.63
CA SER A 418 24.09 21.16 8.85
C SER A 418 23.53 22.58 8.89
N SER A 419 22.96 22.91 10.05
CA SER A 419 22.26 24.15 10.37
C SER A 419 23.19 25.27 10.83
N PHE A 420 22.79 26.53 10.63
CA PHE A 420 22.78 27.59 11.66
C PHE A 420 21.88 28.76 11.22
N GLU A 421 21.41 29.57 12.17
CA GLU A 421 20.58 30.75 11.94
C GLU A 421 21.41 32.04 11.75
N GLY A 422 20.86 33.04 11.06
CA GLY A 422 21.08 34.45 11.42
C GLY A 422 21.82 35.39 10.43
N VAL A 423 21.05 36.39 9.96
CA VAL A 423 21.48 37.78 9.69
C VAL A 423 22.48 38.07 8.53
N ALA A 424 21.90 38.46 7.39
CA ALA A 424 22.25 39.58 6.49
C ALA A 424 23.72 40.04 6.24
N GLY A 425 24.08 40.19 4.95
CA GLY A 425 24.79 41.40 4.49
C GLY A 425 25.86 41.30 3.39
N ARG A 426 25.51 41.75 2.17
CA ARG A 426 26.40 42.25 1.09
C ARG A 426 27.34 41.26 0.36
N SER A 427 27.68 41.68 -0.87
CA SER A 427 28.65 41.10 -1.83
C SER A 427 29.57 42.24 -2.32
N PRO A 428 30.55 42.07 -3.25
CA PRO A 428 31.10 40.88 -3.93
C PRO A 428 32.63 40.75 -3.61
N PRO A 429 33.64 40.38 -4.48
CA PRO A 429 33.81 40.46 -5.94
C PRO A 429 34.21 39.14 -6.68
N HIS A 430 34.39 39.22 -8.01
CA HIS A 430 34.79 38.14 -8.94
C HIS A 430 36.30 37.91 -9.07
N VAL A 431 36.72 36.64 -9.29
CA VAL A 431 37.88 36.22 -10.13
C VAL A 431 37.49 34.90 -10.85
N PRO A 432 37.92 34.60 -12.10
CA PRO A 432 37.26 33.58 -12.94
C PRO A 432 38.07 32.30 -13.29
N GLY A 433 37.36 31.26 -13.73
CA GLY A 433 37.76 30.46 -14.89
C GLY A 433 38.21 29.00 -14.69
N ALA A 434 37.35 28.04 -15.09
CA ALA A 434 37.74 26.67 -15.40
C ALA A 434 36.90 26.11 -16.56
N ARG A 435 37.52 25.83 -17.72
CA ARG A 435 36.84 25.24 -18.90
C ARG A 435 37.09 23.74 -18.97
N TRP A 436 36.07 22.91 -18.79
CA TRP A 436 36.15 21.47 -19.01
C TRP A 436 35.85 21.10 -20.46
N ARG A 437 36.84 20.55 -21.18
CA ARG A 437 36.64 19.99 -22.54
C ARG A 437 36.18 18.53 -22.44
N CYS A 438 35.01 18.21 -22.99
CA CYS A 438 34.61 16.82 -23.19
C CYS A 438 35.44 16.17 -24.31
N VAL A 439 36.18 15.10 -24.00
CA VAL A 439 36.88 14.27 -24.98
C VAL A 439 36.13 12.95 -25.15
N ARG A 440 35.35 12.81 -26.22
CA ARG A 440 34.72 11.53 -26.59
C ARG A 440 35.78 10.57 -27.14
N ARG A 441 36.12 9.51 -26.41
CA ARG A 441 37.07 8.48 -26.87
C ARG A 441 36.31 7.32 -27.51
N TRP A 442 36.28 7.27 -28.83
CA TRP A 442 35.77 6.11 -29.58
C TRP A 442 36.72 4.91 -29.43
N ALA A 443 36.17 3.71 -29.21
CA ALA A 443 36.91 2.46 -29.32
C ALA A 443 36.81 1.91 -30.76
N ARG A 444 37.93 1.40 -31.29
CA ARG A 444 37.98 0.64 -32.55
C ARG A 444 38.23 -0.84 -32.25
N PRO A 445 37.52 -1.79 -32.90
CA PRO A 445 37.99 -3.16 -33.05
C PRO A 445 39.20 -3.25 -33.99
N ALA A 446 39.96 -4.34 -33.93
CA ALA A 446 41.06 -4.64 -34.85
C ALA A 446 40.64 -5.60 -35.98
N GLY A 447 41.39 -5.61 -37.09
CA GLY A 447 41.27 -6.63 -38.16
C GLY A 447 41.98 -7.95 -37.82
N ARG A 448 42.15 -8.93 -38.73
CA ARG A 448 42.04 -8.93 -40.21
C ARG A 448 41.72 -10.37 -40.70
N GLY A 449 41.27 -10.55 -41.96
CA GLY A 449 41.33 -11.87 -42.65
C GLY A 449 40.47 -11.97 -43.93
N PRO A 450 40.98 -12.34 -45.14
CA PRO A 450 40.23 -12.09 -46.39
C PRO A 450 40.13 -13.24 -47.44
N ARG A 451 39.05 -13.22 -48.25
CA ARG A 451 38.96 -13.44 -49.74
C ARG A 451 37.46 -13.48 -50.18
N ARG A 452 37.02 -12.70 -51.20
CA ARG A 452 36.70 -13.09 -52.62
C ARG A 452 35.68 -14.25 -52.76
N THR A 453 34.64 -14.28 -53.61
CA THR A 453 34.07 -13.43 -54.72
C THR A 453 32.69 -14.06 -55.13
N SER A 454 31.76 -13.56 -55.98
CA SER A 454 31.53 -12.32 -56.77
C SER A 454 30.09 -12.34 -57.41
N GLY A 455 29.50 -11.18 -57.75
CA GLY A 455 28.21 -11.02 -58.47
C GLY A 455 27.38 -9.88 -57.84
N LEU A 456 26.99 -8.78 -58.52
CA LEU A 456 26.16 -8.60 -59.73
C LEU A 456 24.72 -9.12 -59.58
N ALA A 457 23.65 -8.42 -59.99
CA ALA A 457 23.32 -7.00 -60.13
C ALA A 457 21.91 -6.93 -60.76
N HIS A 458 21.05 -5.96 -60.40
CA HIS A 458 20.25 -5.18 -61.35
C HIS A 458 19.41 -4.09 -60.67
N GLU A 459 19.30 -2.95 -61.34
CA GLU A 459 18.36 -1.86 -61.04
C GLU A 459 17.07 -2.03 -61.86
N ASN A 460 15.98 -1.35 -61.45
CA ASN A 460 15.24 -0.49 -62.39
C ASN A 460 14.34 0.53 -61.68
N CYS A 461 14.09 1.67 -62.35
CA CYS A 461 13.43 2.86 -61.79
C CYS A 461 12.34 3.42 -62.72
N SER A 462 11.23 3.87 -62.13
CA SER A 462 10.26 4.87 -62.65
C SER A 462 9.24 5.16 -61.53
N GLY A 463 8.79 6.39 -61.21
CA GLY A 463 8.57 7.59 -62.03
C GLY A 463 7.07 7.65 -62.43
N SER A 464 6.29 8.72 -62.29
CA SER A 464 6.47 10.16 -61.96
C SER A 464 5.09 10.71 -61.50
N ALA A 465 4.81 11.97 -61.12
CA ALA A 465 5.50 13.13 -60.51
C ALA A 465 4.66 14.40 -60.87
N ALA A 466 4.10 15.10 -59.87
CA ALA A 466 3.51 16.46 -59.88
C ALA A 466 3.02 16.73 -58.43
N GLY A 467 2.94 17.93 -57.82
CA GLY A 467 3.09 19.35 -58.19
C GLY A 467 2.10 20.13 -57.28
N SER A 468 2.37 21.29 -56.66
CA SER A 468 3.43 22.29 -56.82
C SER A 468 3.79 23.06 -55.53
N ARG A 469 4.89 23.84 -55.66
CA ARG A 469 5.39 25.03 -54.92
C ARG A 469 4.26 25.93 -54.33
N THR A 470 4.44 26.74 -53.28
CA THR A 470 5.48 27.80 -53.07
C THR A 470 5.81 28.10 -51.58
N ILE A 471 7.08 28.21 -51.17
CA ILE A 471 7.93 29.42 -50.91
C ILE A 471 7.61 30.22 -49.61
N GLY A 472 8.64 30.43 -48.76
CA GLY A 472 8.75 31.55 -47.81
C GLY A 472 8.92 31.17 -46.32
N SER A 473 9.68 31.91 -45.49
CA SER A 473 11.17 32.00 -45.47
C SER A 473 11.67 32.81 -44.26
N TRP A 474 12.68 32.29 -43.52
CA TRP A 474 13.51 32.96 -42.49
C TRP A 474 12.84 33.24 -41.12
N LYS A 475 13.46 32.77 -40.02
CA LYS A 475 14.27 33.49 -38.99
C LYS A 475 13.47 34.51 -38.15
N ILE A 476 13.73 34.65 -36.85
CA ILE A 476 14.94 34.34 -36.07
C ILE A 476 14.88 32.98 -35.36
#